data_AF-A0A2D4J4M1-F1
#
_entry.id   AF-A0A2D4J4M1-F1
#
_cell.length_a   1.000
_cell.length_b   1.000
_cell.length_c   1.000
_cell.angle_alpha   90.00
_cell.angle_beta   90.00
_cell.angle_gamma   90.00
#
_symmetry.space_group_name_H-M   'P 1'
#
loop_
_entity.id
_entity.type
_entity.pdbx_description
1 polymer ?
#
loop_
_entity_poly.entity_id
_entity_poly.type
_entity_poly.pdbx_seq_one_letter_code
_entity_poly.pdbx_strand_id
1 'polypeptide(L)'
;ISLFTDDEAEKTGLPYYQPVPGGLHPGMSVYMQGSVPEHNRTWVYFQVEFACGQHKGDDVPLHFRTHINAETVGFSTLRDGRWGKEEKNRNPFQKGEQFEVFLIVNDFGYQ
;
A
#
# COMPACT_ATOMS: atom_id res chain seq x y z
N ILE A 1 2.89 4.57 -6.79
CA ILE A 1 1.70 4.78 -5.94
C ILE A 1 0.47 4.50 -6.80
N SER A 2 -0.17 3.36 -6.59
CA SER A 2 -1.17 2.78 -7.51
C SER A 2 -2.56 2.87 -6.95
N LEU A 3 -3.48 3.48 -7.68
CA LEU A 3 -4.82 3.81 -7.21
C LEU A 3 -5.86 3.59 -8.27
N PHE A 4 -7.01 3.12 -7.83
CA PHE A 4 -8.10 2.66 -8.68
C PHE A 4 -9.42 3.13 -8.14
N THR A 5 -9.91 4.28 -8.58
CA THR A 5 -11.32 4.64 -8.44
C THR A 5 -12.05 4.46 -9.75
N ASP A 6 -13.34 4.17 -9.68
CA ASP A 6 -14.25 3.83 -10.78
C ASP A 6 -14.57 4.98 -11.76
N ASP A 7 -13.59 5.81 -12.11
CA ASP A 7 -13.72 6.74 -13.24
C ASP A 7 -13.05 6.15 -14.48
N GLU A 8 -13.87 5.90 -15.51
CA GLU A 8 -13.49 5.32 -16.81
C GLU A 8 -12.40 6.08 -17.60
N ALA A 9 -11.79 7.14 -17.07
CA ALA A 9 -10.83 7.95 -17.80
C ALA A 9 -9.36 7.53 -17.66
N GLU A 10 -8.95 6.78 -16.63
CA GLU A 10 -7.54 6.31 -16.53
C GLU A 10 -7.44 5.00 -15.73
N LYS A 11 -7.70 3.86 -16.38
CA LYS A 11 -7.27 2.56 -15.86
C LYS A 11 -5.75 2.53 -15.77
N THR A 12 -5.20 2.79 -14.60
CA THR A 12 -3.83 2.37 -14.32
C THR A 12 -3.78 0.83 -14.41
N GLY A 13 -2.70 0.21 -14.91
CA GLY A 13 -2.60 -1.26 -14.91
C GLY A 13 -2.15 -1.76 -13.54
N LEU A 14 -2.82 -2.73 -12.91
CA LEU A 14 -2.24 -3.43 -11.75
C LEU A 14 -1.28 -4.54 -12.20
N PRO A 15 -0.14 -4.75 -11.51
CA PRO A 15 0.42 -3.89 -10.47
C PRO A 15 0.95 -2.58 -11.06
N TYR A 16 0.74 -1.46 -10.34
CA TYR A 16 1.28 -0.17 -10.76
C TYR A 16 2.53 0.20 -9.98
N TYR A 17 3.45 0.85 -10.69
CA TYR A 17 4.73 1.27 -10.19
C TYR A 17 4.96 2.70 -10.66
N GLN A 18 5.40 3.56 -9.75
CA GLN A 18 5.74 4.92 -10.08
C GLN A 18 6.85 5.39 -9.15
N PRO A 19 7.96 5.92 -9.70
CA PRO A 19 8.97 6.59 -8.91
C PRO A 19 8.38 7.78 -8.17
N VAL A 20 8.82 8.04 -6.95
CA VAL A 20 8.59 9.31 -6.26
C VAL A 20 9.76 10.23 -6.61
N PRO A 21 9.58 11.27 -7.44
CA PRO A 21 10.68 12.17 -7.78
C PRO A 21 11.24 12.83 -6.53
N GLY A 22 12.55 12.72 -6.30
CA GLY A 22 13.21 13.22 -5.08
C GLY A 22 13.05 12.32 -3.85
N GLY A 23 12.32 11.21 -3.95
CA GLY A 23 12.06 10.30 -2.84
C GLY A 23 11.01 10.83 -1.85
N LEU A 24 10.58 9.96 -0.94
CA LEU A 24 9.75 10.38 0.19
C LEU A 24 10.60 11.12 1.21
N HIS A 25 10.08 12.22 1.76
CA HIS A 25 10.72 12.97 2.83
C HIS A 25 9.69 13.51 3.83
N PRO A 26 10.12 13.83 5.07
CA PRO A 26 9.26 14.44 6.07
C PRO A 26 8.50 15.66 5.54
N GLY A 27 7.22 15.77 5.90
CA GLY A 27 6.31 16.82 5.41
C GLY A 27 5.59 16.47 4.11
N MET A 28 5.90 15.34 3.47
CA MET A 28 5.12 14.82 2.35
C MET A 28 3.91 14.01 2.81
N SER A 29 2.87 13.99 1.98
CA SER A 29 1.76 13.06 2.09
C SER A 29 1.55 12.33 0.77
N VAL A 30 1.28 11.03 0.85
CA VAL A 30 0.83 10.23 -0.27
C VAL A 30 -0.66 9.95 -0.10
N TYR A 31 -1.47 10.47 -1.02
CA TYR A 31 -2.89 10.20 -1.05
C TYR A 31 -3.20 9.03 -1.99
N MET A 32 -4.11 8.18 -1.53
CA MET A 32 -4.48 6.94 -2.17
C MET A 32 -5.99 6.71 -2.09
N GLN A 33 -6.70 6.66 -3.22
CA GLN A 33 -8.11 6.24 -3.27
C GLN A 33 -8.33 4.99 -4.12
N GLY A 34 -9.34 4.19 -3.76
CA GLY A 34 -9.81 3.18 -4.67
C GLY A 34 -11.09 2.44 -4.27
N SER A 35 -11.47 1.43 -5.05
CA SER A 35 -12.60 0.54 -4.75
C SER A 35 -12.14 -0.90 -4.56
N VAL A 36 -12.74 -1.57 -3.58
CA VAL A 36 -12.54 -3.00 -3.38
C VAL A 36 -13.56 -3.77 -4.21
N PRO A 37 -13.13 -4.69 -5.10
CA PRO A 37 -14.06 -5.47 -5.90
C PRO A 37 -15.07 -6.25 -5.05
N GLU A 38 -16.35 -6.17 -5.40
CA GLU A 38 -17.43 -6.93 -4.75
C GLU A 38 -17.33 -8.44 -5.04
N HIS A 39 -16.76 -8.80 -6.19
CA HIS A 39 -16.80 -10.16 -6.72
C HIS A 39 -16.13 -11.19 -5.80
N ASN A 40 -16.69 -12.39 -5.82
CA ASN A 40 -16.48 -13.54 -4.94
C ASN A 40 -15.09 -14.19 -5.08
N ARG A 41 -14.08 -13.48 -5.58
CA ARG A 41 -12.73 -14.00 -5.67
C ARG A 41 -12.22 -14.20 -4.25
N THR A 42 -12.05 -15.46 -3.88
CA THR A 42 -11.56 -15.91 -2.56
C THR A 42 -10.16 -15.40 -2.24
N TRP A 43 -9.45 -14.82 -3.22
CA TRP A 43 -8.04 -14.42 -3.14
C TRP A 43 -7.86 -12.98 -3.63
N VAL A 44 -8.29 -12.00 -2.84
CA VAL A 44 -7.99 -10.58 -3.11
C VAL A 44 -7.08 -10.08 -1.98
N TYR A 45 -5.82 -9.88 -2.32
CA TYR A 45 -4.88 -9.19 -1.46
C TYR A 45 -4.75 -7.74 -1.93
N PHE A 46 -4.80 -6.82 -0.97
CA PHE A 46 -4.37 -5.46 -1.18
C PHE A 46 -2.96 -5.32 -0.60
N GLN A 47 -2.05 -4.76 -1.38
CA GLN A 47 -0.64 -4.60 -1.02
C GLN A 47 -0.14 -3.25 -1.50
N VAL A 48 0.59 -2.56 -0.64
CA VAL A 48 1.31 -1.32 -0.96
C VAL A 48 2.73 -1.43 -0.41
N GLU A 49 3.68 -1.01 -1.24
CA GLU A 49 5.10 -0.98 -0.91
C GLU A 49 5.70 0.36 -1.31
N PHE A 50 6.44 0.96 -0.37
CA PHE A 50 7.38 2.03 -0.66
C PHE A 50 8.78 1.42 -0.60
N ALA A 51 9.43 1.35 -1.76
CA ALA A 51 10.73 0.73 -1.94
C ALA A 51 11.80 1.75 -2.32
N CYS A 52 13.03 1.53 -1.85
CA CYS A 52 14.20 2.34 -2.18
C CYS A 52 14.78 2.02 -3.57
N GLY A 53 14.22 1.03 -4.27
CA GLY A 53 14.60 0.65 -5.63
C GLY A 53 13.58 -0.29 -6.28
N GLN A 54 13.91 -0.79 -7.47
CA GLN A 54 13.02 -1.63 -8.29
C GLN A 54 13.45 -3.10 -8.34
N HIS A 55 14.59 -3.43 -7.73
CA HIS A 55 15.13 -4.78 -7.72
C HIS A 55 14.64 -5.57 -6.53
N LYS A 56 14.55 -6.89 -6.71
CA LYS A 56 14.18 -7.79 -5.63
C LYS A 56 15.24 -7.73 -4.54
N GLY A 57 14.81 -7.43 -3.31
CA GLY A 57 15.69 -7.35 -2.15
C GLY A 57 16.16 -5.93 -1.83
N ASP A 58 15.79 -4.94 -2.66
CA ASP A 58 15.92 -3.54 -2.27
C ASP A 58 15.10 -3.28 -1.00
N ASP A 59 15.59 -2.36 -0.17
CA ASP A 59 14.92 -2.01 1.07
C ASP A 59 13.49 -1.52 0.81
N VAL A 60 12.56 -1.98 1.64
CA VAL A 60 11.15 -1.58 1.62
C VAL A 60 10.84 -0.98 2.99
N PRO A 61 11.06 0.34 3.18
CA PRO A 61 10.76 1.03 4.43
C PRO A 61 9.34 0.79 4.94
N LEU A 62 8.37 0.68 4.03
CA LEU A 62 6.98 0.41 4.37
C LEU A 62 6.38 -0.59 3.40
N HIS A 63 6.00 -1.75 3.93
CA HIS A 63 5.16 -2.74 3.28
C HIS A 63 3.90 -2.90 4.12
N PHE A 64 2.73 -2.85 3.50
CA PHE A 64 1.55 -3.40 4.12
C PHE A 64 0.78 -4.29 3.16
N ARG A 65 0.20 -5.34 3.73
CA ARG A 65 -0.59 -6.31 2.98
C ARG A 65 -1.74 -6.79 3.83
N THR A 66 -2.90 -6.93 3.21
CA THR A 66 -4.03 -7.59 3.84
C THR A 66 -4.81 -8.41 2.84
N HIS A 67 -5.41 -9.50 3.32
CA HIS A 67 -6.46 -10.18 2.60
C HIS A 67 -7.77 -9.43 2.84
N ILE A 68 -8.61 -9.25 1.84
CA ILE A 68 -9.81 -8.42 2.00
C ILE A 68 -10.78 -8.93 3.08
N ASN A 69 -10.80 -10.25 3.32
CA ASN A 69 -11.61 -10.84 4.40
C ASN A 69 -10.86 -10.97 5.74
N ALA A 70 -9.62 -10.48 5.85
CA ALA A 70 -8.89 -10.53 7.11
C ALA A 70 -9.39 -9.45 8.06
N GLU A 71 -9.35 -9.74 9.36
CA GLU A 71 -9.69 -8.75 10.40
C GLU A 71 -8.59 -7.70 10.58
N THR A 72 -7.37 -8.01 10.13
CA THR A 72 -6.19 -7.17 10.32
C THR A 72 -5.42 -6.94 9.03
N VAL A 73 -4.72 -5.81 8.99
CA VAL A 73 -3.69 -5.48 8.01
C VAL A 73 -2.33 -5.56 8.70
N GLY A 74 -1.39 -6.25 8.06
CA GLY A 74 -0.01 -6.38 8.53
C GLY A 74 0.89 -5.33 7.90
N PHE A 75 1.77 -4.74 8.71
CA PHE A 75 2.80 -3.80 8.34
C PHE A 75 4.17 -4.38 8.64
N SER A 76 5.13 -4.21 7.75
CA SER A 76 6.51 -4.62 7.98
C SER A 76 7.48 -3.74 7.17
N THR A 77 8.76 -3.91 7.46
CA THR A 77 9.87 -3.25 6.78
C THR A 77 10.84 -4.32 6.29
N LEU A 78 11.28 -4.23 5.04
CA LEU A 78 12.41 -5.02 4.54
C LEU A 78 13.67 -4.16 4.63
N ARG A 79 14.66 -4.63 5.39
CA ARG A 79 15.95 -3.95 5.52
C ARG A 79 17.08 -4.97 5.41
N ASP A 80 18.07 -4.70 4.56
CA ASP A 80 19.22 -5.58 4.33
C ASP A 80 18.79 -7.02 3.99
N GLY A 81 17.73 -7.13 3.19
CA GLY A 81 17.13 -8.41 2.76
C GLY A 81 16.40 -9.18 3.87
N ARG A 82 16.12 -8.58 5.02
CA ARG A 82 15.41 -9.22 6.15
C ARG A 82 14.14 -8.46 6.51
N TRP A 83 13.03 -9.20 6.61
CA TRP A 83 11.77 -8.64 7.10
C TRP A 83 11.86 -8.40 8.61
N GLY A 84 11.44 -7.21 9.03
CA GLY A 84 11.27 -6.85 10.43
C GLY A 84 10.05 -7.53 11.05
N LYS A 85 9.84 -7.23 12.34
CA LYS A 85 8.65 -7.69 13.06
C LYS A 85 7.39 -7.12 12.39
N GLU A 86 6.39 -7.97 12.19
CA GLU A 86 5.09 -7.54 11.69
C GLU A 86 4.29 -6.82 12.79
N GLU A 87 3.76 -5.65 12.45
CA GLU A 87 2.76 -4.92 13.24
C GLU A 87 1.38 -5.12 12.63
N LYS A 88 0.33 -5.25 13.44
CA LYS A 88 -1.03 -5.53 12.97
C LYS A 88 -1.99 -4.47 13.45
N ASN A 89 -2.77 -3.92 12.53
CA ASN A 89 -3.88 -3.02 12.83
C ASN A 89 -5.19 -3.58 12.27
N ARG A 90 -6.33 -3.02 12.70
CA ARG A 90 -7.64 -3.38 12.14
C ARG A 90 -7.65 -3.15 10.63
N ASN A 91 -8.18 -4.11 9.87
CA ASN A 91 -8.33 -3.98 8.43
C ASN A 91 -9.40 -2.91 8.10
N PRO A 92 -9.06 -1.81 7.41
CA PRO A 92 -10.02 -0.79 7.02
C PRO A 92 -10.76 -1.11 5.71
N PHE A 93 -10.26 -2.07 4.92
CA PHE A 93 -10.80 -2.36 3.59
C PHE A 93 -12.00 -3.30 3.66
N GLN A 94 -13.09 -2.93 2.98
CA GLN A 94 -14.34 -3.68 2.95
C GLN A 94 -14.74 -3.96 1.51
N LYS A 95 -15.26 -5.17 1.24
CA LYS A 95 -15.70 -5.57 -0.10
C LYS A 95 -16.83 -4.68 -0.61
N GLY A 96 -16.74 -4.28 -1.88
CA GLY A 96 -17.73 -3.43 -2.53
C GLY A 96 -17.64 -1.96 -2.12
N GLU A 97 -16.78 -1.61 -1.15
CA GLU A 97 -16.65 -0.26 -0.64
C GLU A 97 -15.47 0.48 -1.27
N GLN A 98 -15.61 1.81 -1.31
CA GLN A 98 -14.51 2.71 -1.60
C GLN A 98 -13.61 2.87 -0.38
N PHE A 99 -12.34 3.14 -0.61
CA PHE A 99 -11.36 3.42 0.43
C PHE A 99 -10.53 4.64 0.06
N GLU A 100 -10.06 5.31 1.10
CA GLU A 100 -9.02 6.32 1.02
C GLU A 100 -7.93 5.98 2.04
N VAL A 101 -6.69 6.22 1.65
CA VAL A 101 -5.50 6.07 2.47
C VAL A 101 -4.70 7.35 2.32
N PHE A 102 -4.45 8.02 3.43
CA PHE A 102 -3.50 9.12 3.54
C PHE A 102 -2.29 8.60 4.29
N LEU A 103 -1.15 8.55 3.63
CA LEU A 103 0.12 8.27 4.27
C LEU A 103 0.85 9.57 4.52
N ILE A 104 1.14 9.88 5.77
CA ILE A 104 1.90 11.06 6.16
C ILE A 104 3.32 10.63 6.48
N VAL A 105 4.30 11.27 5.82
CA VAL A 105 5.71 11.03 6.08
C VAL A 105 6.21 12.03 7.10
N ASN A 106 6.67 11.52 8.23
CA ASN A 106 7.22 12.29 9.34
C ASN A 106 8.69 11.94 9.56
N ASP A 107 9.40 12.74 10.35
CA ASP A 107 10.81 12.48 10.69
C ASP A 107 11.06 11.12 11.35
N PHE A 108 10.03 10.54 11.97
CA PHE A 108 10.12 9.32 12.75
C PHE A 108 9.43 8.10 12.11
N GLY A 109 8.85 8.25 10.91
CA GLY A 109 8.17 7.16 10.23
C GLY A 109 6.92 7.60 9.49
N TYR A 110 5.92 6.72 9.47
CA TYR A 110 4.70 6.87 8.69
C TYR A 110 3.47 6.85 9.60
N GLN A 111 2.46 7.63 9.23
CA GLN A 111 1.11 7.60 9.82
C GLN A 111 0.06 7.38 8.73
#